data_AF-A0A6H2NGH1-F1
#
_entry.id   AF-A0A6H2NGH1-F1
#
_cell.length_a   1.000
_cell.length_b   1.000
_cell.length_c   1.000
_cell.angle_alpha   90.00
_cell.angle_beta   90.00
_cell.angle_gamma   90.00
#
_symmetry.space_group_name_H-M   'P 1'
#
loop_
_entity.id
_entity.type
_entity.pdbx_description
1 polymer ?
#
loop_
_entity_poly.entity_id
_entity_poly.type
_entity_poly.pdbx_seq_one_letter_code
_entity_poly.pdbx_strand_id
1 'polypeptide(L)'
;MVVTALVKFAPIRPPNLADRRALMRAAQQQLQFYRAGLPLPSGNAGKTIEMALNYKIWGLQYGQQSTQVLQSYGAIADYFHSGGVGGRLLLLGEPGMGKTHTLLAVGEILLHHASRNQAPVPLLIDLSAWSGDTLRNWLIDYFWHHYRIAKTVAEVWIDTGQVTLLLDGFDHLPPGQQRTCARAIDALLRTNPNQAALLCCRRKVLEESGIAFGEFNSGVNIVPLMAQQVKDYVMAFDLPEVWQGIKSSKVLQQLARCPLLLSMLVTTAATVGPNGQPITNRSSLVHHYITHQLAQTSQTGDRVALGWLAQQLGARARLFYLDDLSHLWLPESTRLLYRILLGLALAFGFGLVGGNLVLGLALGLVASQIDLESLPRLRFSLATASLGRLGSLALVSTVGAAVLGLALASLGATLLSPLNLGPQAFAGGGLVGAIVGWGLGL
;
A
#
# COMPACT_ATOMS: atom_id res chain seq x y z
N MET A 1 2.84 -23.30 -10.94
CA MET A 1 3.30 -22.70 -12.22
C MET A 1 2.35 -22.89 -13.42
N VAL A 2 1.23 -23.62 -13.31
CA VAL A 2 0.33 -23.86 -14.48
C VAL A 2 -0.87 -22.90 -14.57
N VAL A 3 -1.20 -22.16 -13.51
CA VAL A 3 -2.37 -21.25 -13.49
C VAL A 3 -2.08 -19.88 -14.11
N THR A 4 -0.81 -19.47 -14.20
CA THR A 4 -0.43 -18.12 -14.64
C THR A 4 -0.33 -17.96 -16.17
N ALA A 5 -0.18 -19.05 -16.92
CA ALA A 5 0.00 -18.99 -18.38
C ALA A 5 -1.32 -18.91 -19.17
N LEU A 6 -2.45 -19.31 -18.58
CA LEU A 6 -3.73 -19.43 -19.29
C LEU A 6 -4.51 -18.13 -19.45
N VAL A 7 -4.17 -17.05 -18.74
CA VAL A 7 -4.93 -15.79 -18.85
C VAL A 7 -4.50 -14.92 -20.05
N LYS A 8 -3.34 -15.22 -20.67
CA LYS A 8 -2.90 -14.54 -21.90
C LYS A 8 -3.74 -14.89 -23.14
N PHE A 9 -4.63 -15.88 -23.05
CA PHE A 9 -5.52 -16.30 -24.13
C PHE A 9 -7.01 -16.19 -23.75
N ALA A 10 -7.38 -15.20 -22.94
CA ALA A 10 -8.80 -14.89 -22.78
C ALA A 10 -9.35 -14.33 -24.12
N PRO A 11 -10.36 -14.96 -24.74
CA PRO A 11 -10.92 -14.45 -25.98
C PRO A 11 -11.48 -13.04 -25.75
N ILE A 12 -11.29 -12.17 -26.76
CA ILE A 12 -11.89 -10.84 -26.79
C ILE A 12 -13.39 -11.03 -26.66
N ARG A 13 -13.95 -10.67 -25.50
CA ARG A 13 -15.38 -10.76 -25.22
C ARG A 13 -15.85 -9.45 -24.60
N PRO A 14 -17.08 -9.00 -24.90
CA PRO A 14 -17.64 -7.85 -24.22
C PRO A 14 -17.82 -8.16 -22.72
N PRO A 15 -17.74 -7.13 -21.85
CA PRO A 15 -17.98 -7.29 -20.43
C PRO A 15 -19.40 -7.82 -20.18
N ASN A 16 -19.52 -8.77 -19.26
CA ASN A 16 -20.81 -9.31 -18.84
C ASN A 16 -21.13 -8.97 -17.38
N LEU A 17 -22.31 -9.41 -16.92
CA LEU A 17 -22.76 -9.19 -15.54
C LEU A 17 -21.85 -9.85 -14.50
N ALA A 18 -21.19 -10.96 -14.83
CA ALA A 18 -20.27 -11.63 -13.91
C ALA A 18 -18.99 -10.80 -13.72
N ASP A 19 -18.46 -10.22 -14.80
CA ASP A 19 -17.31 -9.30 -14.75
C ASP A 19 -17.62 -8.09 -13.87
N ARG A 20 -18.79 -7.46 -14.06
CA ARG A 20 -19.23 -6.34 -13.22
C ARG A 20 -19.36 -6.73 -11.74
N ARG A 21 -19.95 -7.91 -11.44
CA ARG A 21 -20.05 -8.41 -10.06
C ARG A 21 -18.69 -8.72 -9.44
N ALA A 22 -17.73 -9.20 -10.23
CA ALA A 22 -16.37 -9.42 -9.76
C ALA A 22 -15.69 -8.07 -9.44
N LEU A 23 -15.86 -7.08 -10.32
CA LEU A 23 -15.34 -5.73 -10.10
C LEU A 23 -15.93 -5.08 -8.85
N MET A 24 -17.25 -5.13 -8.66
CA MET A 24 -17.91 -4.60 -7.47
C MET A 24 -17.33 -5.18 -6.18
N ARG A 25 -17.09 -6.50 -6.15
CA ARG A 25 -16.47 -7.17 -5.01
C ARG A 25 -15.03 -6.73 -4.79
N ALA A 26 -14.23 -6.64 -5.85
CA ALA A 26 -12.85 -6.17 -5.78
C ALA A 26 -12.77 -4.72 -5.27
N ALA A 27 -13.62 -3.83 -5.79
CA ALA A 27 -13.70 -2.44 -5.36
C ALA A 27 -14.12 -2.33 -3.89
N GLN A 28 -15.12 -3.11 -3.47
CA GLN A 28 -15.54 -3.16 -2.06
C GLN A 28 -14.40 -3.60 -1.13
N GLN A 29 -13.72 -4.70 -1.48
CA GLN A 29 -12.61 -5.22 -0.69
C GLN A 29 -11.47 -4.22 -0.58
N GLN A 30 -11.15 -3.53 -1.69
CA GLN A 30 -10.11 -2.52 -1.70
C GLN A 30 -10.50 -1.33 -0.82
N LEU A 31 -11.69 -0.73 -0.99
CA LEU A 31 -12.13 0.41 -0.17
C LEU A 31 -12.13 0.05 1.33
N GLN A 32 -12.61 -1.14 1.68
CA GLN A 32 -12.59 -1.65 3.06
C GLN A 32 -11.17 -1.83 3.59
N PHE A 33 -10.26 -2.40 2.79
CA PHE A 33 -8.86 -2.57 3.17
C PHE A 33 -8.18 -1.23 3.45
N TYR A 34 -8.34 -0.25 2.55
CA TYR A 34 -7.77 1.09 2.75
C TYR A 34 -8.38 1.80 3.96
N ARG A 35 -9.69 1.65 4.19
CA ARG A 35 -10.37 2.22 5.35
C ARG A 35 -9.89 1.62 6.67
N ALA A 36 -9.70 0.31 6.71
CA ALA A 36 -9.15 -0.39 7.88
C ALA A 36 -7.69 0.02 8.18
N GLY A 37 -6.93 0.39 7.15
CA GLY A 37 -5.55 0.88 7.30
C GLY A 37 -5.43 2.34 7.75
N LEU A 38 -6.52 3.10 7.87
CA LEU A 38 -6.45 4.49 8.33
C LEU A 38 -6.13 4.57 9.83
N PRO A 39 -5.27 5.51 10.26
CA PRO A 39 -4.90 5.70 11.67
C PRO A 39 -6.01 6.44 12.45
N LEU A 40 -7.20 5.82 12.51
CA LEU A 40 -8.35 6.36 13.22
C LEU A 40 -8.43 5.72 14.61
N PRO A 41 -8.58 6.52 15.69
CA PRO A 41 -8.75 5.98 17.03
C PRO A 41 -10.07 5.21 17.11
N SER A 42 -10.05 4.10 17.83
CA SER A 42 -11.24 3.32 18.15
C SER A 42 -11.81 3.80 19.48
N GLY A 43 -13.12 4.05 19.54
CA GLY A 43 -13.77 4.46 20.78
C GLY A 43 -13.93 3.30 21.77
N ASN A 44 -14.42 3.60 22.98
CA ASN A 44 -14.58 2.63 24.08
C ASN A 44 -15.46 1.40 23.73
N ALA A 45 -16.28 1.49 22.68
CA ALA A 45 -17.13 0.39 22.18
C ALA A 45 -16.56 -0.31 20.93
N GLY A 46 -15.28 -0.09 20.58
CA GLY A 46 -14.67 -0.62 19.36
C GLY A 46 -15.16 0.03 18.06
N LYS A 47 -16.06 1.02 18.15
CA LYS A 47 -16.59 1.76 17.01
C LYS A 47 -15.69 2.96 16.70
N THR A 48 -15.28 3.09 15.45
CA THR A 48 -14.60 4.28 14.95
C THR A 48 -15.54 5.48 15.00
N ILE A 49 -15.12 6.55 15.64
CA ILE A 49 -15.85 7.82 15.66
C ILE A 49 -15.36 8.65 14.48
N GLU A 50 -16.28 9.04 13.60
CA GLU A 50 -15.93 9.85 12.44
C GLU A 50 -15.84 11.33 12.79
N MET A 51 -14.83 12.00 12.24
CA MET A 51 -14.75 13.45 12.32
C MET A 51 -15.75 14.07 11.34
N ALA A 52 -16.63 14.93 11.84
CA ALA A 52 -17.46 15.76 10.97
C ALA A 52 -16.57 16.77 10.25
N LEU A 53 -16.25 16.52 8.97
CA LEU A 53 -15.45 17.41 8.14
C LEU A 53 -16.34 18.41 7.40
N ASN A 54 -15.84 19.64 7.24
CA ASN A 54 -16.52 20.68 6.47
C ASN A 54 -15.78 20.95 5.17
N TYR A 55 -16.57 21.24 4.14
CA TYR A 55 -16.09 21.35 2.78
C TYR A 55 -16.66 22.61 2.13
N LYS A 56 -15.81 23.42 1.51
CA LYS A 56 -16.26 24.57 0.72
C LYS A 56 -16.21 24.23 -0.75
N ILE A 57 -17.27 24.57 -1.48
CA ILE A 57 -17.24 24.46 -2.95
C ILE A 57 -16.17 25.42 -3.47
N TRP A 58 -15.33 24.92 -4.36
CA TRP A 58 -14.24 25.65 -4.98
C TRP A 58 -14.52 25.81 -6.48
N GLY A 59 -14.69 27.05 -6.92
CA GLY A 59 -14.82 27.38 -8.32
C GLY A 59 -13.48 27.22 -9.04
N LEU A 60 -13.52 26.59 -10.20
CA LEU A 60 -12.35 26.44 -11.09
C LEU A 60 -12.02 27.73 -11.86
N GLN A 61 -13.00 28.63 -12.00
CA GLN A 61 -12.82 29.96 -12.58
C GLN A 61 -12.54 30.98 -11.48
N TYR A 62 -11.47 31.77 -11.65
CA TYR A 62 -11.09 32.84 -10.71
C TYR A 62 -12.29 33.79 -10.47
N GLY A 63 -12.69 33.97 -9.21
CA GLY A 63 -13.71 34.94 -8.78
C GLY A 63 -15.07 34.35 -8.36
N GLN A 64 -15.35 33.08 -8.62
CA GLN A 64 -16.57 32.40 -8.16
C GLN A 64 -16.27 31.55 -6.92
N GLN A 65 -16.22 32.17 -5.74
CA GLN A 65 -16.22 31.43 -4.47
C GLN A 65 -17.65 31.27 -3.99
N SER A 66 -18.21 30.06 -4.11
CA SER A 66 -19.48 29.74 -3.48
C SER A 66 -19.31 29.73 -1.96
N THR A 67 -20.24 30.38 -1.25
CA THR A 67 -20.31 30.37 0.22
C THR A 67 -20.88 29.07 0.78
N GLN A 68 -21.35 28.17 -0.09
CA GLN A 68 -21.96 26.92 0.31
C GLN A 68 -20.93 25.97 0.95
N VAL A 69 -21.28 25.47 2.13
CA VAL A 69 -20.50 24.50 2.89
C VAL A 69 -21.23 23.15 2.85
N LEU A 70 -20.55 22.11 2.37
CA LEU A 70 -20.99 20.73 2.50
C LEU A 70 -20.46 20.18 3.83
N GLN A 71 -21.30 19.43 4.55
CA GLN A 71 -21.01 18.95 5.92
C GLN A 71 -20.99 17.43 6.05
N SER A 72 -21.21 16.70 4.95
CA SER A 72 -21.25 15.24 4.95
C SER A 72 -20.68 14.66 3.65
N TYR A 73 -20.22 13.41 3.72
CA TYR A 73 -19.78 12.66 2.54
C TYR A 73 -20.93 12.42 1.54
N GLY A 74 -22.15 12.23 2.06
CA GLY A 74 -23.37 12.13 1.25
C GLY A 74 -23.61 13.39 0.42
N ALA A 75 -23.47 14.57 1.03
CA ALA A 75 -23.61 15.84 0.32
C ALA A 75 -22.55 16.01 -0.79
N ILE A 76 -21.34 15.47 -0.62
CA ILE A 76 -20.31 15.45 -1.68
C ILE A 76 -20.70 14.46 -2.79
N ALA A 77 -21.20 13.28 -2.44
CA ALA A 77 -21.65 12.29 -3.43
C ALA A 77 -22.86 12.79 -4.23
N ASP A 78 -23.77 13.53 -3.61
CA ASP A 78 -24.90 14.17 -4.28
C ASP A 78 -24.42 15.32 -5.17
N TYR A 79 -23.50 16.16 -4.66
CA TYR A 79 -22.88 17.24 -5.44
C TYR A 79 -22.13 16.69 -6.66
N PHE A 80 -21.44 15.56 -6.53
CA PHE A 80 -20.74 14.88 -7.61
C PHE A 80 -21.66 14.53 -8.80
N HIS A 81 -22.91 14.15 -8.53
CA HIS A 81 -23.91 13.82 -9.55
C HIS A 81 -24.73 15.03 -10.01
N SER A 82 -24.59 16.20 -9.37
CA SER A 82 -25.33 17.40 -9.74
C SER A 82 -24.98 17.81 -11.18
N GLY A 83 -25.96 18.35 -11.92
CA GLY A 83 -25.80 18.68 -13.33
C GLY A 83 -24.67 19.67 -13.64
N GLY A 84 -24.26 20.48 -12.65
CA GLY A 84 -23.12 21.39 -12.77
C GLY A 84 -21.75 20.71 -12.64
N VAL A 85 -21.66 19.53 -12.00
CA VAL A 85 -20.39 18.80 -11.78
C VAL A 85 -20.22 17.65 -12.76
N GLY A 86 -21.32 16.99 -13.16
CA GLY A 86 -21.29 15.95 -14.21
C GLY A 86 -20.34 14.78 -13.93
N GLY A 87 -20.12 14.44 -12.66
CA GLY A 87 -19.22 13.35 -12.27
C GLY A 87 -17.73 13.67 -12.37
N ARG A 88 -17.33 14.95 -12.50
CA ARG A 88 -15.92 15.37 -12.59
C ARG A 88 -15.60 16.42 -11.54
N LEU A 89 -14.98 15.97 -10.44
CA LEU A 89 -14.81 16.79 -9.23
C LEU A 89 -13.36 16.75 -8.72
N LEU A 90 -12.82 17.91 -8.36
CA LEU A 90 -11.55 18.00 -7.64
C LEU A 90 -11.80 18.00 -6.12
N LEU A 91 -11.03 17.21 -5.39
CA LEU A 91 -11.01 17.21 -3.93
C LEU A 91 -9.70 17.84 -3.43
N LEU A 92 -9.80 19.07 -2.96
CA LEU A 92 -8.68 19.89 -2.52
C LEU A 92 -8.51 19.84 -1.01
N GLY A 93 -7.27 19.84 -0.55
CA GLY A 93 -6.96 19.97 0.88
C GLY A 93 -5.48 19.86 1.18
N GLU A 94 -5.06 20.47 2.27
CA GLU A 94 -3.68 20.37 2.76
C GLU A 94 -3.33 18.95 3.25
N PRO A 95 -2.04 18.64 3.47
CA PRO A 95 -1.63 17.35 4.03
C PRO A 95 -2.31 17.07 5.39
N GLY A 96 -2.83 15.86 5.58
CA GLY A 96 -3.51 15.47 6.83
C GLY A 96 -4.96 15.96 6.98
N MET A 97 -5.49 16.69 5.99
CA MET A 97 -6.88 17.18 6.01
C MET A 97 -7.96 16.11 5.77
N GLY A 98 -7.58 14.87 5.47
CA GLY A 98 -8.54 13.80 5.21
C GLY A 98 -9.03 13.70 3.77
N LYS A 99 -8.21 14.08 2.78
CA LYS A 99 -8.51 13.88 1.34
C LYS A 99 -8.79 12.41 1.03
N THR A 100 -7.82 11.53 1.30
CA THR A 100 -7.97 10.08 1.12
C THR A 100 -9.17 9.54 1.92
N HIS A 101 -9.38 10.01 3.15
CA HIS A 101 -10.53 9.59 3.97
C HIS A 101 -11.87 9.97 3.32
N THR A 102 -11.99 11.21 2.84
CA THR A 102 -13.18 11.69 2.12
C THR A 102 -13.37 10.93 0.81
N LEU A 103 -12.29 10.69 0.05
CA LEU A 103 -12.33 9.94 -1.21
C LEU A 103 -12.87 8.52 -1.00
N LEU A 104 -12.40 7.83 0.03
CA LEU A 104 -12.87 6.49 0.41
C LEU A 104 -14.34 6.50 0.83
N ALA A 105 -14.73 7.45 1.69
CA ALA A 105 -16.10 7.57 2.18
C ALA A 105 -17.10 7.88 1.06
N VAL A 106 -16.75 8.81 0.16
CA VAL A 106 -17.54 9.09 -1.05
C VAL A 106 -17.55 7.87 -1.96
N GLY A 107 -16.41 7.21 -2.16
CA GLY A 107 -16.30 6.00 -2.96
C GLY A 107 -17.22 4.87 -2.51
N GLU A 108 -17.37 4.66 -1.20
CA GLU A 108 -18.31 3.67 -0.67
C GLU A 108 -19.77 4.03 -0.96
N ILE A 109 -20.14 5.31 -0.87
CA ILE A 109 -21.49 5.78 -1.22
C ILE A 109 -21.74 5.58 -2.72
N LEU A 110 -20.77 5.93 -3.57
CA LEU A 110 -20.84 5.69 -5.01
C LEU A 110 -20.95 4.19 -5.33
N LEU A 111 -20.24 3.33 -4.61
CA LEU A 111 -20.29 1.89 -4.78
C LEU A 111 -21.66 1.35 -4.40
N HIS A 112 -22.23 1.85 -3.31
CA HIS A 112 -23.58 1.53 -2.90
C HIS A 112 -24.61 1.96 -3.97
N HIS A 113 -24.45 3.11 -4.62
CA HIS A 113 -25.29 3.51 -5.76
C HIS A 113 -25.11 2.59 -6.98
N ALA A 114 -23.86 2.22 -7.31
CA ALA A 114 -23.52 1.31 -8.40
C ALA A 114 -24.13 -0.10 -8.21
N SER A 115 -24.36 -0.51 -6.96
CA SER A 115 -25.03 -1.78 -6.64
C SER A 115 -26.54 -1.78 -6.95
N ARG A 116 -27.18 -0.60 -6.98
CA ARG A 116 -28.64 -0.45 -7.15
C ARG A 116 -29.03 -0.04 -8.57
N ASN A 117 -28.31 0.91 -9.17
CA ASN A 117 -28.78 1.65 -10.34
C ASN A 117 -27.90 1.48 -11.60
N GLN A 118 -27.11 0.41 -11.69
CA GLN A 118 -26.12 0.21 -12.76
C GLN A 118 -25.12 1.38 -12.95
N ALA A 119 -24.99 2.28 -11.97
CA ALA A 119 -24.08 3.41 -12.02
C ALA A 119 -22.61 2.96 -12.15
N PRO A 120 -21.70 3.82 -12.64
CA PRO A 120 -20.29 3.44 -12.81
C PRO A 120 -19.65 2.96 -11.50
N VAL A 121 -18.82 1.91 -11.58
CA VAL A 121 -18.20 1.31 -10.39
C VAL A 121 -16.99 2.15 -9.95
N PRO A 122 -16.95 2.68 -8.72
CA PRO A 122 -15.82 3.49 -8.27
C PRO A 122 -14.58 2.64 -7.99
N LEU A 123 -13.45 3.02 -8.58
CA LEU A 123 -12.17 2.32 -8.43
C LEU A 123 -11.12 3.27 -7.87
N LEU A 124 -10.49 2.88 -6.76
CA LEU A 124 -9.40 3.62 -6.12
C LEU A 124 -8.08 3.39 -6.87
N ILE A 125 -7.49 4.49 -7.32
CA ILE A 125 -6.31 4.49 -8.18
C ILE A 125 -5.27 5.41 -7.55
N ASP A 126 -4.10 4.84 -7.24
CA ASP A 126 -2.95 5.61 -6.78
C ASP A 126 -2.12 6.12 -7.97
N LEU A 127 -2.24 7.41 -8.26
CA LEU A 127 -1.51 8.08 -9.34
C LEU A 127 -0.01 8.16 -9.09
N SER A 128 0.49 7.92 -7.88
CA SER A 128 1.93 7.93 -7.61
C SER A 128 2.68 6.80 -8.34
N ALA A 129 1.96 5.80 -8.83
CA ALA A 129 2.49 4.71 -9.65
C ALA A 129 2.44 5.00 -11.17
N TRP A 130 1.98 6.18 -11.58
CA TRP A 130 1.94 6.55 -13.00
C TRP A 130 3.35 6.86 -13.53
N SER A 131 3.71 6.24 -14.66
CA SER A 131 5.08 6.19 -15.18
C SER A 131 5.33 7.04 -16.43
N GLY A 132 4.35 7.84 -16.88
CA GLY A 132 4.49 8.72 -18.04
C GLY A 132 3.79 8.25 -19.32
N ASP A 133 3.22 7.04 -19.36
CA ASP A 133 2.41 6.55 -20.49
C ASP A 133 1.05 7.29 -20.57
N THR A 134 0.32 7.12 -21.66
CA THR A 134 -1.08 7.55 -21.75
C THR A 134 -1.87 7.00 -20.57
N LEU A 135 -2.74 7.84 -19.98
CA LEU A 135 -3.50 7.43 -18.80
C LEU A 135 -4.39 6.22 -19.09
N ARG A 136 -4.96 6.13 -20.31
CA ARG A 136 -5.77 4.98 -20.75
C ARG A 136 -4.99 3.66 -20.68
N ASN A 137 -3.83 3.58 -21.31
CA ASN A 137 -3.02 2.35 -21.34
C ASN A 137 -2.55 1.98 -19.94
N TRP A 138 -2.10 2.97 -19.18
CA TRP A 138 -1.69 2.75 -17.79
C TRP A 138 -2.84 2.24 -16.92
N LEU A 139 -4.07 2.77 -17.07
CA LEU A 139 -5.25 2.29 -16.33
C LEU A 139 -5.62 0.84 -16.71
N ILE A 140 -5.49 0.46 -17.98
CA ILE A 140 -5.73 -0.92 -18.42
C ILE A 140 -4.77 -1.88 -17.71
N ASP A 141 -3.49 -1.52 -17.65
CA ASP A 141 -2.49 -2.31 -16.92
C ASP A 141 -2.74 -2.27 -15.41
N TYR A 142 -3.09 -1.12 -14.85
CA TYR A 142 -3.43 -0.96 -13.44
C TYR A 142 -4.60 -1.88 -13.05
N PHE A 143 -5.66 -1.92 -13.85
CA PHE A 143 -6.83 -2.76 -13.61
C PHE A 143 -6.52 -4.25 -13.67
N TRP A 144 -5.61 -4.65 -14.57
CA TRP A 144 -5.12 -6.03 -14.62
C TRP A 144 -4.34 -6.42 -13.35
N HIS A 145 -3.42 -5.57 -12.89
CA HIS A 145 -2.55 -5.89 -11.76
C HIS A 145 -3.29 -5.82 -10.41
N HIS A 146 -4.12 -4.80 -10.20
CA HIS A 146 -4.74 -4.51 -8.90
C HIS A 146 -6.13 -5.11 -8.74
N TYR A 147 -6.90 -5.27 -9.82
CA TYR A 147 -8.28 -5.75 -9.78
C TYR A 147 -8.52 -7.06 -10.53
N ARG A 148 -7.47 -7.60 -11.19
CA ARG A 148 -7.54 -8.83 -12.01
C ARG A 148 -8.58 -8.75 -13.13
N ILE A 149 -8.79 -7.55 -13.67
CA ILE A 149 -9.68 -7.31 -14.81
C ILE A 149 -8.91 -7.57 -16.11
N ALA A 150 -9.47 -8.39 -17.01
CA ALA A 150 -8.88 -8.61 -18.33
C ALA A 150 -8.76 -7.29 -19.12
N LYS A 151 -7.66 -7.10 -19.85
CA LYS A 151 -7.37 -5.84 -20.55
C LYS A 151 -8.48 -5.42 -21.53
N THR A 152 -9.05 -6.37 -22.28
CA THR A 152 -10.16 -6.14 -23.21
C THR A 152 -11.43 -5.64 -22.52
N VAL A 153 -11.70 -6.11 -21.30
CA VAL A 153 -12.82 -5.64 -20.47
C VAL A 153 -12.54 -4.25 -19.92
N ALA A 154 -11.31 -4.01 -19.46
CA ALA A 154 -10.88 -2.71 -18.96
C ALA A 154 -10.99 -1.61 -20.03
N GLU A 155 -10.59 -1.90 -21.27
CA GLU A 155 -10.75 -1.01 -22.42
C GLU A 155 -12.21 -0.57 -22.59
N VAL A 156 -13.14 -1.53 -22.69
CA VAL A 156 -14.57 -1.23 -22.84
C VAL A 156 -15.08 -0.40 -21.66
N TRP A 157 -14.71 -0.74 -20.42
CA TRP A 157 -15.18 -0.02 -19.24
C TRP A 157 -14.68 1.42 -19.15
N ILE A 158 -13.43 1.68 -19.55
CA ILE A 158 -12.86 3.04 -19.58
C ILE A 158 -13.52 3.84 -20.72
N ASP A 159 -13.66 3.25 -21.90
CA ASP A 159 -14.17 3.94 -23.09
C ASP A 159 -15.67 4.25 -22.98
N THR A 160 -16.43 3.40 -22.27
CA THR A 160 -17.87 3.58 -22.06
C THR A 160 -18.23 4.26 -20.74
N GLY A 161 -17.25 4.66 -19.92
CA GLY A 161 -17.48 5.32 -18.64
C GLY A 161 -18.17 4.45 -17.58
N GLN A 162 -17.95 3.12 -17.61
CA GLN A 162 -18.56 2.17 -16.67
C GLN A 162 -17.84 2.10 -15.31
N VAL A 163 -16.74 2.84 -15.18
CA VAL A 163 -15.98 3.00 -13.94
C VAL A 163 -15.92 4.47 -13.55
N THR A 164 -15.93 4.77 -12.25
CA THR A 164 -15.60 6.10 -11.72
C THR A 164 -14.17 6.07 -11.22
N LEU A 165 -13.31 6.94 -11.74
CA LEU A 165 -11.91 6.98 -11.34
C LEU A 165 -11.75 7.77 -10.03
N LEU A 166 -11.46 7.08 -8.92
CA LEU A 166 -11.11 7.73 -7.65
C LEU A 166 -9.59 7.88 -7.59
N LEU A 167 -9.10 9.02 -8.03
CA LEU A 167 -7.69 9.28 -8.21
C LEU A 167 -7.08 9.92 -6.95
N ASP A 168 -6.13 9.24 -6.32
CA ASP A 168 -5.35 9.76 -5.18
C ASP A 168 -3.86 9.85 -5.50
N GLY A 169 -3.11 10.60 -4.69
CA GLY A 169 -1.65 10.61 -4.76
C GLY A 169 -1.02 11.44 -5.87
N PHE A 170 -1.79 12.31 -6.55
CA PHE A 170 -1.26 13.22 -7.58
C PHE A 170 -0.10 14.09 -7.09
N ASP A 171 -0.18 14.60 -5.86
CA ASP A 171 0.86 15.45 -5.24
C ASP A 171 2.15 14.70 -4.89
N HIS A 172 2.18 13.37 -5.04
CA HIS A 172 3.38 12.55 -4.84
C HIS A 172 4.18 12.34 -6.11
N LEU A 173 3.61 12.67 -7.28
CA LEU A 173 4.36 12.65 -8.52
C LEU A 173 5.49 13.70 -8.47
N PRO A 174 6.68 13.41 -9.04
CA PRO A 174 7.73 14.40 -9.21
C PRO A 174 7.20 15.65 -9.93
N PRO A 175 7.65 16.87 -9.59
CA PRO A 175 7.14 18.10 -10.19
C PRO A 175 7.13 18.10 -11.74
N GLY A 176 8.15 17.50 -12.37
CA GLY A 176 8.21 17.37 -13.83
C GLY A 176 7.13 16.46 -14.44
N GLN A 177 6.65 15.46 -13.70
CA GLN A 177 5.63 14.52 -14.15
C GLN A 177 4.20 15.00 -13.87
N GLN A 178 3.99 15.85 -12.86
CA GLN A 178 2.65 16.35 -12.48
C GLN A 178 1.92 17.01 -13.65
N ARG A 179 2.62 17.84 -14.44
CA ARG A 179 2.03 18.50 -15.63
C ARG A 179 1.65 17.50 -16.71
N THR A 180 2.50 16.52 -16.98
CA THR A 180 2.24 15.50 -17.99
C THR A 180 1.07 14.59 -17.55
N CYS A 181 1.01 14.23 -16.26
CA CYS A 181 -0.10 13.48 -15.69
C CYS A 181 -1.41 14.26 -15.78
N ALA A 182 -1.41 15.55 -15.42
CA ALA A 182 -2.59 16.39 -15.53
C ALA A 182 -3.11 16.47 -16.97
N ARG A 183 -2.21 16.64 -17.95
CA ARG A 183 -2.57 16.59 -19.38
C ARG A 183 -3.11 15.23 -19.81
N ALA A 184 -2.56 14.14 -19.28
CA ALA A 184 -3.03 12.79 -19.58
C ALA A 184 -4.44 12.52 -19.01
N ILE A 185 -4.73 13.05 -17.81
CA ILE A 185 -6.07 13.02 -17.21
C ILE A 185 -7.06 13.81 -18.07
N ASP A 186 -6.73 15.07 -18.41
CA ASP A 186 -7.60 15.89 -19.26
C ASP A 186 -7.78 15.27 -20.66
N ALA A 187 -6.73 14.67 -21.25
CA ALA A 187 -6.85 13.99 -22.52
C ALA A 187 -7.86 12.82 -22.47
N LEU A 188 -7.79 11.98 -21.43
CA LEU A 188 -8.72 10.87 -21.23
C LEU A 188 -10.16 11.35 -21.03
N LEU A 189 -10.36 12.36 -20.18
CA LEU A 189 -11.69 12.89 -19.89
C LEU A 189 -12.30 13.61 -21.10
N ARG A 190 -11.48 14.24 -21.94
CA ARG A 190 -11.94 14.87 -23.18
C ARG A 190 -12.38 13.86 -24.22
N THR A 191 -11.63 12.76 -24.39
CA THR A 191 -12.00 11.71 -25.35
C THR A 191 -13.21 10.91 -24.89
N ASN A 192 -13.45 10.85 -23.57
CA ASN A 192 -14.53 10.04 -22.98
C ASN A 192 -15.49 10.94 -22.16
N PRO A 193 -16.49 11.58 -22.79
CA PRO A 193 -17.42 12.49 -22.11
C PRO A 193 -18.13 11.89 -20.89
N ASN A 194 -18.47 10.61 -20.95
CA ASN A 194 -19.16 9.89 -19.87
C ASN A 194 -18.23 9.41 -18.75
N GLN A 195 -16.91 9.59 -18.89
CA GLN A 195 -15.95 9.16 -17.88
C GLN A 195 -16.02 10.07 -16.65
N ALA A 196 -16.40 9.49 -15.52
CA ALA A 196 -16.44 10.16 -14.23
C ALA A 196 -15.10 10.04 -13.50
N ALA A 197 -14.70 11.09 -12.78
CA ALA A 197 -13.45 11.14 -12.02
C ALA A 197 -13.56 12.05 -10.79
N LEU A 198 -13.01 11.57 -9.67
CA LEU A 198 -12.81 12.34 -8.44
C LEU A 198 -11.32 12.37 -8.14
N LEU A 199 -10.68 13.54 -8.21
CA LEU A 199 -9.24 13.69 -8.08
C LEU A 199 -8.82 14.42 -6.82
N CYS A 200 -8.04 13.77 -5.97
CA CYS A 200 -7.39 14.37 -4.80
C CYS A 200 -6.12 15.11 -5.20
N CYS A 201 -6.00 16.38 -4.80
CA CYS A 201 -4.76 17.12 -4.92
C CYS A 201 -4.60 18.17 -3.81
N ARG A 202 -3.37 18.62 -3.59
CA ARG A 202 -3.10 19.77 -2.71
C ARG A 202 -3.36 21.05 -3.48
N ARG A 203 -4.08 21.99 -2.86
CA ARG A 203 -4.32 23.31 -3.46
C ARG A 203 -3.01 24.01 -3.82
N LYS A 204 -2.06 24.06 -2.88
CA LYS A 204 -0.74 24.69 -3.10
C LYS A 204 0.00 24.11 -4.31
N VAL A 205 -0.11 22.81 -4.57
CA VAL A 205 0.53 22.18 -5.73
C VAL A 205 -0.05 22.75 -7.02
N LEU A 206 -1.37 22.96 -7.12
CA LEU A 206 -1.98 23.57 -8.30
C LEU A 206 -1.56 25.04 -8.46
N GLU A 207 -1.58 25.80 -7.37
CA GLU A 207 -1.20 27.23 -7.35
C GLU A 207 0.26 27.45 -7.73
N GLU A 208 1.19 26.68 -7.16
CA GLU A 208 2.63 26.79 -7.41
C GLU A 208 3.03 26.26 -8.79
N SER A 209 2.40 25.18 -9.26
CA SER A 209 2.74 24.57 -10.56
C SER A 209 2.07 25.24 -11.76
N GLY A 210 1.03 26.05 -11.52
CA GLY A 210 0.17 26.64 -12.55
C GLY A 210 -0.66 25.60 -13.30
N ILE A 211 -0.88 24.42 -12.72
CA ILE A 211 -1.69 23.36 -13.32
C ILE A 211 -3.17 23.72 -13.16
N ALA A 212 -3.86 23.80 -14.29
CA ALA A 212 -5.31 23.88 -14.37
C ALA A 212 -5.85 22.62 -15.05
N PHE A 213 -6.94 22.08 -14.51
CA PHE A 213 -7.66 20.96 -15.10
C PHE A 213 -8.81 21.49 -15.95
N GLY A 214 -8.76 21.26 -17.26
CA GLY A 214 -9.76 21.77 -18.20
C GLY A 214 -11.05 20.95 -18.23
N GLU A 215 -10.99 19.67 -17.86
CA GLU A 215 -12.12 18.75 -17.98
C GLU A 215 -12.87 18.53 -16.68
N PHE A 216 -12.42 19.10 -15.57
CA PHE A 216 -13.14 19.07 -14.29
C PHE A 216 -14.10 20.25 -14.23
N ASN A 217 -15.28 20.04 -13.64
CA ASN A 217 -16.35 21.04 -13.69
C ASN A 217 -16.52 21.80 -12.37
N SER A 218 -16.04 21.22 -11.27
CA SER A 218 -15.97 21.89 -9.97
C SER A 218 -14.83 21.33 -9.11
N GLY A 219 -14.50 22.02 -8.02
CA GLY A 219 -13.81 21.41 -6.89
C GLY A 219 -14.55 21.57 -5.57
N VAL A 220 -14.07 20.85 -4.57
CA VAL A 220 -14.48 20.94 -3.17
C VAL A 220 -13.20 20.95 -2.34
N ASN A 221 -13.07 21.94 -1.46
CA ASN A 221 -11.93 22.05 -0.57
C ASN A 221 -12.29 21.72 0.88
N ILE A 222 -11.52 20.82 1.48
CA ILE A 222 -11.62 20.51 2.91
C ILE A 222 -11.12 21.69 3.74
N VAL A 223 -11.93 22.10 4.72
CA VAL A 223 -11.65 23.24 5.61
C VAL A 223 -11.03 22.73 6.92
N PRO A 224 -10.04 23.45 7.51
CA PRO A 224 -9.54 23.14 8.84
C PRO A 224 -10.66 23.05 9.88
N LEU A 225 -10.56 22.10 10.80
CA LEU A 225 -11.55 21.87 11.84
C LEU A 225 -11.79 23.15 12.66
N MET A 226 -13.06 23.47 12.89
CA MET A 226 -13.47 24.53 13.81
C MET A 226 -13.32 24.06 15.25
N ALA A 227 -13.12 24.99 16.18
CA ALA A 227 -12.96 24.67 17.60
C ALA A 227 -14.10 23.81 18.16
N GLN A 228 -15.33 24.03 17.67
CA GLN A 228 -16.48 23.21 18.04
C GLN A 228 -16.36 21.77 17.54
N GLN A 229 -15.97 21.55 16.28
CA GLN A 229 -15.74 20.20 15.73
C GLN A 229 -14.62 19.45 16.49
N VAL A 230 -13.56 20.17 16.88
CA VAL A 230 -12.49 19.62 17.73
C VAL A 230 -13.04 19.18 19.09
N LYS A 231 -13.80 20.06 19.75
CA LYS A 231 -14.43 19.77 21.05
C LYS A 231 -15.32 18.54 20.95
N ASP A 232 -16.25 18.54 20.00
CA ASP A 232 -17.24 17.46 19.84
C ASP A 232 -16.56 16.12 19.59
N TYR A 233 -15.52 16.11 18.75
CA TYR A 233 -14.73 14.91 18.48
C TYR A 233 -14.02 14.39 19.74
N VAL A 234 -13.33 15.27 20.49
CA VAL A 234 -12.62 14.87 21.72
C VAL A 234 -13.60 14.40 22.81
N MET A 235 -14.74 15.08 22.98
CA MET A 235 -15.77 14.68 23.93
C MET A 235 -16.41 13.34 23.57
N ALA A 236 -16.52 13.01 22.28
CA ALA A 236 -17.04 11.72 21.84
C ALA A 236 -16.14 10.53 22.28
N PHE A 237 -14.86 10.78 22.57
CA PHE A 237 -13.94 9.81 23.17
C PHE A 237 -13.89 9.87 24.71
N ASP A 238 -14.71 10.71 25.36
CA ASP A 238 -14.72 10.94 26.81
C ASP A 238 -13.38 11.43 27.38
N LEU A 239 -12.74 12.38 26.66
CA LEU A 239 -11.42 12.94 27.01
C LEU A 239 -11.48 14.44 27.38
N PRO A 240 -12.15 14.84 28.49
CA PRO A 240 -12.29 16.24 28.88
C PRO A 240 -10.95 16.94 29.14
N GLU A 241 -9.96 16.23 29.70
CA GLU A 241 -8.61 16.74 29.96
C GLU A 241 -7.86 17.13 28.69
N VAL A 242 -8.04 16.37 27.60
CA VAL A 242 -7.43 16.69 26.30
C VAL A 242 -8.00 17.98 25.75
N TRP A 243 -9.31 18.18 25.87
CA TRP A 243 -9.95 19.42 25.45
C TRP A 243 -9.44 20.62 26.27
N GLN A 244 -9.27 20.48 27.58
CA GLN A 244 -8.69 21.55 28.41
C GLN A 244 -7.24 21.85 28.04
N GLY A 245 -6.44 20.81 27.73
CA GLY A 245 -5.08 20.97 27.24
C GLY A 245 -5.03 21.72 25.90
N ILE A 246 -5.90 21.34 24.95
CA ILE A 246 -6.04 22.05 23.67
C ILE A 246 -6.45 23.50 23.91
N LYS A 247 -7.45 23.76 24.75
CA LYS A 247 -7.93 25.11 25.04
C LYS A 247 -6.84 26.00 25.63
N SER A 248 -5.96 25.45 26.46
CA SER A 248 -4.92 26.19 27.19
C SER A 248 -3.65 26.45 26.36
N SER A 249 -3.43 25.75 25.24
CA SER A 249 -2.22 25.86 24.42
C SER A 249 -2.51 26.29 22.99
N LYS A 250 -2.02 27.46 22.58
CA LYS A 250 -2.13 27.95 21.18
C LYS A 250 -1.57 26.96 20.17
N VAL A 251 -0.49 26.27 20.52
CA VAL A 251 0.13 25.25 19.66
C VAL A 251 -0.84 24.08 19.46
N LEU A 252 -1.41 23.55 20.53
CA LEU A 252 -2.36 22.45 20.44
C LEU A 252 -3.64 22.84 19.70
N GLN A 253 -4.13 24.09 19.87
CA GLN A 253 -5.22 24.60 19.06
C GLN A 253 -4.89 24.56 17.57
N GLN A 254 -3.71 25.01 17.17
CA GLN A 254 -3.31 25.00 15.75
C GLN A 254 -3.16 23.58 15.21
N LEU A 255 -2.55 22.66 15.96
CA LEU A 255 -2.39 21.27 15.56
C LEU A 255 -3.76 20.57 15.43
N ALA A 256 -4.66 20.76 16.40
CA ALA A 256 -5.98 20.14 16.44
C ALA A 256 -6.91 20.57 15.29
N ARG A 257 -6.60 21.66 14.58
CA ARG A 257 -7.34 22.04 13.36
C ARG A 257 -7.10 21.09 12.18
N CYS A 258 -6.04 20.29 12.22
CA CYS A 258 -5.73 19.27 11.23
C CYS A 258 -6.27 17.91 11.69
N PRO A 259 -7.21 17.28 10.96
CA PRO A 259 -7.82 15.99 11.30
C PRO A 259 -6.80 14.90 11.70
N LEU A 260 -5.74 14.71 10.93
CA LEU A 260 -4.72 13.72 11.23
C LEU A 260 -3.98 14.00 12.56
N LEU A 261 -3.71 15.28 12.87
CA LEU A 261 -3.03 15.62 14.11
C LEU A 261 -3.97 15.52 15.31
N LEU A 262 -5.26 15.83 15.12
CA LEU A 262 -6.27 15.59 16.14
C LEU A 262 -6.44 14.10 16.46
N SER A 263 -6.45 13.23 15.44
CA SER A 263 -6.49 11.78 15.68
C SER A 263 -5.27 11.29 16.46
N MET A 264 -4.08 11.80 16.14
CA MET A 264 -2.86 11.51 16.91
C MET A 264 -2.98 11.99 18.36
N LEU A 265 -3.47 13.21 18.60
CA LEU A 265 -3.66 13.76 19.95
C LEU A 265 -4.57 12.85 20.79
N VAL A 266 -5.75 12.51 20.26
CA VAL A 266 -6.71 11.62 20.92
C VAL A 266 -6.10 10.24 21.18
N THR A 267 -5.37 9.68 20.23
CA THR A 267 -4.72 8.36 20.38
C THR A 267 -3.64 8.38 21.46
N THR A 268 -2.83 9.43 21.51
CA THR A 268 -1.74 9.54 22.50
C THR A 268 -2.23 9.94 23.88
N ALA A 269 -3.35 10.65 23.99
CA ALA A 269 -3.90 11.12 25.25
C ALA A 269 -4.16 10.01 26.27
N ALA A 270 -4.58 8.83 25.80
CA ALA A 270 -4.82 7.68 26.65
C ALA A 270 -3.55 7.15 27.38
N THR A 271 -2.35 7.58 26.96
CA THR A 271 -1.07 7.01 27.46
C THR A 271 -0.07 8.03 27.98
N VAL A 272 -0.28 9.33 27.72
CA VAL A 272 0.52 10.38 28.35
C VAL A 272 -0.01 10.58 29.77
N GLY A 273 0.53 9.80 30.72
CA GLY A 273 0.30 10.05 32.14
C GLY A 273 0.78 11.45 32.58
N PRO A 274 0.48 11.88 33.82
CA PRO A 274 0.77 13.24 34.32
C PRO A 274 2.24 13.70 34.21
N ASN A 275 3.18 12.77 34.01
CA ASN A 275 4.63 13.01 33.96
C ASN A 275 5.22 12.91 32.53
N GLY A 276 4.39 12.81 31.50
CA GLY A 276 4.87 12.77 30.12
C GLY A 276 5.41 14.13 29.65
N GLN A 277 6.40 14.11 28.75
CA GLN A 277 6.90 15.34 28.14
C GLN A 277 5.76 16.10 27.44
N PRO A 278 5.64 17.42 27.63
CA PRO A 278 4.57 18.20 27.03
C PRO A 278 4.72 18.24 25.51
N ILE A 279 3.60 18.15 24.79
CA ILE A 279 3.56 18.29 23.33
C ILE A 279 3.79 19.77 22.99
N THR A 280 5.01 20.09 22.57
CA THR A 280 5.44 21.47 22.27
C THR A 280 5.27 21.86 20.81
N ASN A 281 5.23 20.88 19.90
CA ASN A 281 5.16 21.09 18.46
C ASN A 281 4.68 19.82 17.72
N ARG A 282 4.57 19.90 16.39
CA ARG A 282 4.16 18.78 15.54
C ARG A 282 5.11 17.59 15.61
N SER A 283 6.42 17.79 15.67
CA SER A 283 7.40 16.68 15.67
C SER A 283 7.34 15.88 16.98
N SER A 284 7.17 16.57 18.11
CA SER A 284 6.91 15.96 19.42
C SER A 284 5.64 15.10 19.37
N LEU A 285 4.52 15.64 18.87
CA LEU A 285 3.28 14.85 18.73
C LEU A 285 3.47 13.59 17.89
N VAL A 286 4.11 13.71 16.73
CA VAL A 286 4.39 12.56 15.85
C VAL A 286 5.30 11.54 16.54
N HIS A 287 6.29 11.99 17.29
CA HIS A 287 7.18 11.10 18.05
C HIS A 287 6.43 10.34 19.15
N HIS A 288 5.57 11.02 19.92
CA HIS A 288 4.71 10.39 20.92
C HIS A 288 3.77 9.36 20.27
N TYR A 289 3.15 9.72 19.13
CA TYR A 289 2.26 8.83 18.40
C TYR A 289 2.98 7.57 17.89
N ILE A 290 4.15 7.72 17.25
CA ILE A 290 4.93 6.57 16.75
C ILE A 290 5.37 5.68 17.91
N THR A 291 5.85 6.27 19.00
CA THR A 291 6.30 5.51 20.18
C THR A 291 5.14 4.73 20.80
N HIS A 292 3.96 5.35 20.89
CA HIS A 292 2.74 4.70 21.35
C HIS A 292 2.33 3.52 20.46
N GLN A 293 2.27 3.72 19.13
CA GLN A 293 1.85 2.65 18.22
C GLN A 293 2.82 1.47 18.18
N LEU A 294 4.13 1.74 18.24
CA LEU A 294 5.14 0.67 18.31
C LEU A 294 5.08 -0.08 19.64
N ALA A 295 4.77 0.58 20.75
CA ALA A 295 4.61 -0.10 22.03
C ALA A 295 3.42 -1.08 22.05
N GLN A 296 2.38 -0.83 21.25
CA GLN A 296 1.21 -1.72 21.16
C GLN A 296 1.42 -2.91 20.22
N THR A 297 2.31 -2.81 19.23
CA THR A 297 2.38 -3.78 18.12
C THR A 297 3.70 -4.52 18.02
N SER A 298 4.80 -3.97 18.51
CA SER A 298 6.13 -4.42 18.10
C SER A 298 6.95 -5.10 19.18
N GLN A 299 7.54 -6.24 18.80
CA GLN A 299 8.80 -6.71 19.37
C GLN A 299 9.94 -5.78 18.90
N THR A 300 11.02 -5.67 19.66
CA THR A 300 12.11 -4.68 19.52
C THR A 300 12.78 -4.57 18.13
N GLY A 301 12.52 -5.47 17.18
CA GLY A 301 13.08 -5.47 15.82
C GLY A 301 12.32 -4.63 14.77
N ASP A 302 11.03 -4.33 14.97
CA ASP A 302 10.19 -3.77 13.90
C ASP A 302 10.51 -2.31 13.59
N ARG A 303 10.95 -1.53 14.58
CA ARG A 303 11.28 -0.10 14.39
C ARG A 303 12.43 0.10 13.40
N VAL A 304 13.42 -0.79 13.43
CA VAL A 304 14.57 -0.74 12.51
C VAL A 304 14.12 -1.11 11.10
N ALA A 305 13.34 -2.18 10.97
CA ALA A 305 12.79 -2.62 9.69
C ALA A 305 11.90 -1.55 9.04
N LEU A 306 10.99 -0.96 9.81
CA LEU A 306 10.10 0.11 9.37
C LEU A 306 10.87 1.39 9.04
N GLY A 307 11.92 1.72 9.81
CA GLY A 307 12.80 2.84 9.52
C GLY A 307 13.54 2.68 8.19
N TRP A 308 14.07 1.48 7.92
CA TRP A 308 14.68 1.14 6.64
C TRP A 308 13.67 1.21 5.49
N LEU A 309 12.49 0.61 5.65
CA LEU A 309 11.44 0.64 4.64
C LEU A 309 11.02 2.09 4.32
N ALA A 310 10.87 2.93 5.35
CA ALA A 310 10.52 4.34 5.18
C ALA A 310 11.58 5.11 4.37
N GLN A 311 12.87 4.81 4.55
CA GLN A 311 13.95 5.40 3.74
C GLN A 311 13.83 4.99 2.27
N GLN A 312 13.53 3.71 2.00
CA GLN A 312 13.37 3.21 0.63
C GLN A 312 12.13 3.78 -0.06
N LEU A 313 11.02 3.92 0.67
CA LEU A 313 9.79 4.53 0.16
C LEU A 313 9.93 6.05 -0.08
N GLY A 314 10.91 6.71 0.54
CA GLY A 314 11.21 8.11 0.25
C GLY A 314 11.69 8.37 -1.18
N ALA A 315 12.25 7.34 -1.84
CA ALA A 315 12.77 7.41 -3.21
C ALA A 315 11.92 6.66 -4.24
N ARG A 316 10.77 6.07 -3.84
CA ARG A 316 9.95 5.16 -4.67
C ARG A 316 8.44 5.43 -4.51
N ALA A 317 7.62 4.66 -5.23
CA ALA A 317 6.16 4.76 -5.18
C ALA A 317 5.59 4.42 -3.79
N ARG A 318 4.38 4.93 -3.51
CA ARG A 318 3.71 4.82 -2.20
C ARG A 318 3.13 3.43 -1.92
N LEU A 319 2.78 2.68 -2.96
CA LEU A 319 2.33 1.30 -2.85
C LEU A 319 3.53 0.37 -2.87
N PHE A 320 3.58 -0.50 -1.87
CA PHE A 320 4.58 -1.54 -1.72
C PHE A 320 3.89 -2.87 -1.50
N TYR A 321 4.09 -3.78 -2.45
CA TYR A 321 3.77 -5.18 -2.30
C TYR A 321 5.02 -5.92 -1.84
N LEU A 322 4.84 -7.00 -1.07
CA LEU A 322 5.95 -7.87 -0.69
C LEU A 322 6.70 -8.42 -1.91
N ASP A 323 6.02 -8.56 -3.05
CA ASP A 323 6.59 -8.99 -4.31
C ASP A 323 7.48 -7.91 -4.96
N ASP A 324 7.32 -6.64 -4.58
CA ASP A 324 8.14 -5.52 -5.07
C ASP A 324 9.55 -5.51 -4.45
N LEU A 325 9.80 -6.36 -3.43
CA LEU A 325 11.13 -6.57 -2.83
C LEU A 325 12.08 -7.20 -3.86
N SER A 326 12.68 -6.34 -4.67
CA SER A 326 13.75 -6.71 -5.59
C SER A 326 15.13 -6.51 -4.97
N HIS A 327 16.14 -7.15 -5.54
CA HIS A 327 17.53 -7.04 -5.13
C HIS A 327 18.08 -5.59 -5.22
N LEU A 328 17.37 -4.70 -5.93
CA LEU A 328 17.70 -3.27 -6.08
C LEU A 328 17.39 -2.44 -4.82
N TRP A 329 16.70 -3.03 -3.84
CA TRP A 329 16.40 -2.39 -2.57
C TRP A 329 17.54 -2.55 -1.55
N LEU A 330 18.45 -3.50 -1.78
CA LEU A 330 19.61 -3.73 -0.92
C LEU A 330 20.75 -2.74 -1.25
N PRO A 331 21.38 -2.11 -0.24
CA PRO A 331 22.63 -1.37 -0.42
C PRO A 331 23.68 -2.17 -1.22
N GLU A 332 24.52 -1.50 -2.01
CA GLU A 332 25.50 -2.20 -2.88
C GLU A 332 26.42 -3.15 -2.08
N SER A 333 26.79 -2.77 -0.86
CA SER A 333 27.61 -3.58 0.04
C SER A 333 26.92 -4.87 0.51
N THR A 334 25.60 -4.87 0.70
CA THR A 334 24.83 -6.06 1.10
C THR A 334 24.33 -6.85 -0.10
N ARG A 335 24.27 -6.26 -1.30
CA ARG A 335 23.93 -6.94 -2.55
C ARG A 335 24.98 -7.97 -2.94
N LEU A 336 26.27 -7.67 -2.75
CA LEU A 336 27.35 -8.63 -2.98
C LEU A 336 27.28 -9.79 -1.97
N LEU A 337 27.07 -9.47 -0.69
CA LEU A 337 26.92 -10.47 0.37
C LEU A 337 25.70 -11.37 0.13
N TYR A 338 24.56 -10.81 -0.28
CA TYR A 338 23.37 -11.57 -0.67
C TYR A 338 23.66 -12.54 -1.82
N ARG A 339 24.34 -12.08 -2.87
CA ARG A 339 24.73 -12.90 -4.02
C ARG A 339 25.69 -14.02 -3.64
N ILE A 340 26.67 -13.72 -2.78
CA ILE A 340 27.62 -14.70 -2.27
C ILE A 340 26.91 -15.74 -1.40
N LEU A 341 26.04 -15.31 -0.47
CA LEU A 341 25.29 -16.22 0.40
C LEU A 341 24.31 -17.09 -0.39
N LEU A 342 23.57 -16.52 -1.36
CA LEU A 342 22.67 -17.26 -2.22
C LEU A 342 23.45 -18.25 -3.11
N GLY A 343 24.57 -17.80 -3.69
CA GLY A 343 25.45 -18.65 -4.49
C GLY A 343 26.08 -19.77 -3.69
N LEU A 344 26.52 -19.50 -2.45
CA LEU A 344 27.01 -20.51 -1.51
C LEU A 344 25.90 -21.48 -1.11
N ALA A 345 24.69 -21.02 -0.84
CA ALA A 345 23.56 -21.89 -0.50
C ALA A 345 23.20 -22.83 -1.65
N LEU A 346 23.11 -22.30 -2.88
CA LEU A 346 22.88 -23.10 -4.09
C LEU A 346 24.06 -24.04 -4.35
N ALA A 347 25.29 -23.57 -4.16
CA ALA A 347 26.50 -24.37 -4.33
C ALA A 347 26.60 -25.53 -3.36
N PHE A 348 26.23 -25.30 -2.10
CA PHE A 348 26.17 -26.35 -1.09
C PHE A 348 25.06 -27.34 -1.41
N GLY A 349 23.88 -26.86 -1.83
CA GLY A 349 22.77 -27.70 -2.26
C GLY A 349 23.16 -28.60 -3.44
N PHE A 350 23.64 -28.03 -4.55
CA PHE A 350 24.05 -28.79 -5.73
C PHE A 350 25.30 -29.65 -5.48
N GLY A 351 26.24 -29.17 -4.66
CA GLY A 351 27.50 -29.85 -4.36
C GLY A 351 27.33 -31.06 -3.45
N LEU A 352 26.47 -30.96 -2.43
CA LEU A 352 26.14 -32.10 -1.55
C LEU A 352 25.31 -33.15 -2.28
N VAL A 353 24.39 -32.72 -3.15
CA VAL A 353 23.54 -33.62 -3.95
C VAL A 353 24.33 -34.35 -5.04
N GLY A 354 25.25 -33.65 -5.72
CA GLY A 354 26.07 -34.19 -6.80
C GLY A 354 27.33 -34.94 -6.33
N GLY A 355 27.62 -34.96 -5.02
CA GLY A 355 28.84 -35.55 -4.47
C GLY A 355 30.14 -34.83 -4.84
N ASN A 356 30.05 -33.66 -5.48
CA ASN A 356 31.19 -32.88 -5.95
C ASN A 356 30.97 -31.39 -5.63
N LEU A 357 31.58 -30.94 -4.54
CA LEU A 357 31.47 -29.57 -4.06
C LEU A 357 32.00 -28.54 -5.07
N VAL A 358 32.99 -28.90 -5.89
CA VAL A 358 33.58 -27.99 -6.89
C VAL A 358 32.57 -27.70 -8.00
N LEU A 359 31.87 -28.75 -8.45
CA LEU A 359 30.84 -28.63 -9.48
C LEU A 359 29.59 -27.92 -8.94
N GLY A 360 29.25 -28.17 -7.67
CA GLY A 360 28.23 -27.40 -6.93
C GLY A 360 28.56 -25.91 -6.86
N LEU A 361 29.78 -25.55 -6.47
CA LEU A 361 30.25 -24.15 -6.43
C LEU A 361 30.16 -23.46 -7.79
N ALA A 362 30.60 -24.12 -8.86
CA ALA A 362 30.49 -23.57 -10.20
C ALA A 362 29.03 -23.31 -10.62
N LEU A 363 28.13 -24.30 -10.40
CA LEU A 363 26.72 -24.17 -10.75
C LEU A 363 25.96 -23.19 -9.85
N GLY A 364 26.27 -23.15 -8.56
CA GLY A 364 25.67 -22.23 -7.59
C GLY A 364 26.04 -20.77 -7.84
N LEU A 365 27.29 -20.50 -8.25
CA LEU A 365 27.74 -19.17 -8.68
C LEU A 365 27.10 -18.72 -9.99
N VAL A 366 26.85 -19.64 -10.92
CA VAL A 366 26.12 -19.33 -12.17
C VAL A 366 24.64 -19.11 -11.88
N ALA A 367 24.03 -19.95 -11.06
CA ALA A 367 22.61 -19.85 -10.69
C ALA A 367 22.31 -18.62 -9.81
N SER A 368 23.26 -18.13 -9.01
CA SER A 368 23.08 -16.88 -8.24
C SER A 368 23.09 -15.62 -9.10
N GLN A 369 23.52 -15.71 -10.36
CA GLN A 369 23.36 -14.65 -11.35
C GLN A 369 21.95 -14.65 -11.98
N ILE A 370 21.20 -15.75 -11.84
CA ILE A 370 19.83 -15.88 -12.33
C ILE A 370 18.91 -15.38 -11.21
N ASP A 371 18.15 -14.30 -11.45
CA ASP A 371 17.24 -13.72 -10.47
C ASP A 371 16.15 -14.75 -10.08
N LEU A 372 16.32 -15.40 -8.91
CA LEU A 372 15.26 -16.22 -8.33
C LEU A 372 14.18 -15.29 -7.75
N GLU A 373 13.10 -15.08 -8.50
CA GLU A 373 11.91 -14.29 -8.08
C GLU A 373 11.17 -14.87 -6.85
N SER A 374 11.51 -16.07 -6.37
CA SER A 374 10.63 -16.87 -5.51
C SER A 374 10.81 -16.75 -3.99
N LEU A 375 11.66 -15.86 -3.44
CA LEU A 375 11.97 -15.85 -1.99
C LEU A 375 11.92 -14.45 -1.32
N PRO A 376 10.75 -13.78 -1.24
CA PRO A 376 10.61 -12.44 -0.65
C PRO A 376 10.91 -12.39 0.86
N ARG A 377 10.62 -13.44 1.63
CA ARG A 377 10.83 -13.49 3.10
C ARG A 377 12.30 -13.49 3.51
N LEU A 378 13.15 -14.23 2.78
CA LEU A 378 14.60 -14.25 3.00
C LEU A 378 15.23 -12.88 2.71
N ARG A 379 14.77 -12.18 1.66
CA ARG A 379 15.24 -10.84 1.31
C ARG A 379 14.91 -9.82 2.40
N PHE A 380 13.69 -9.87 2.94
CA PHE A 380 13.28 -9.00 4.04
C PHE A 380 14.11 -9.25 5.31
N SER A 381 14.29 -10.52 5.69
CA SER A 381 15.13 -10.89 6.84
C SER A 381 16.59 -10.44 6.68
N LEU A 382 17.17 -10.58 5.49
CA LEU A 382 18.54 -10.14 5.17
C LEU A 382 18.70 -8.62 5.18
N ALA A 383 17.67 -7.88 4.76
CA ALA A 383 17.68 -6.42 4.77
C ALA A 383 17.57 -5.84 6.19
N THR A 384 16.90 -6.54 7.12
CA THR A 384 16.59 -6.02 8.46
C THR A 384 17.44 -6.62 9.58
N ALA A 385 18.15 -7.71 9.34
CA ALA A 385 18.93 -8.39 10.37
C ALA A 385 20.29 -7.72 10.62
N SER A 386 20.71 -7.69 11.89
CA SER A 386 22.08 -7.34 12.26
C SER A 386 23.04 -8.46 11.82
N LEU A 387 24.28 -8.11 11.43
CA LEU A 387 25.28 -9.07 10.92
C LEU A 387 25.44 -10.32 11.82
N GLY A 388 25.27 -10.18 13.14
CA GLY A 388 25.35 -11.29 14.09
C GLY A 388 24.18 -12.29 14.02
N ARG A 389 22.95 -11.84 13.74
CA ARG A 389 21.77 -12.74 13.60
C ARG A 389 21.73 -13.45 12.25
N LEU A 390 22.34 -12.85 11.22
CA LEU A 390 22.50 -13.48 9.91
C LEU A 390 23.44 -14.68 9.95
N GLY A 391 24.53 -14.58 10.74
CA GLY A 391 25.41 -15.70 10.99
C GLY A 391 24.69 -16.86 11.68
N SER A 392 23.89 -16.60 12.71
CA SER A 392 23.21 -17.67 13.47
C SER A 392 22.07 -18.33 12.69
N LEU A 393 21.27 -17.58 11.91
CA LEU A 393 20.20 -18.15 11.08
C LEU A 393 20.74 -19.00 9.92
N ALA A 394 21.80 -18.53 9.27
CA ALA A 394 22.49 -19.30 8.24
C ALA A 394 23.09 -20.59 8.84
N LEU A 395 23.66 -20.51 10.04
CA LEU A 395 24.28 -21.65 10.72
C LEU A 395 23.24 -22.66 11.23
N VAL A 396 22.11 -22.22 11.80
CA VAL A 396 21.05 -23.12 12.27
C VAL A 396 20.34 -23.83 11.12
N SER A 397 20.05 -23.14 10.02
CA SER A 397 19.43 -23.74 8.83
C SER A 397 20.37 -24.71 8.09
N THR A 398 21.64 -24.35 7.92
CA THR A 398 22.64 -25.24 7.31
C THR A 398 22.96 -26.45 8.19
N VAL A 399 23.11 -26.27 9.50
CA VAL A 399 23.36 -27.39 10.42
C VAL A 399 22.12 -28.28 10.55
N GLY A 400 20.92 -27.72 10.67
CA GLY A 400 19.68 -28.50 10.76
C GLY A 400 19.42 -29.35 9.52
N ALA A 401 19.63 -28.78 8.33
CA ALA A 401 19.53 -29.49 7.06
C ALA A 401 20.60 -30.56 6.87
N ALA A 402 21.84 -30.28 7.29
CA ALA A 402 22.94 -31.23 7.22
C ALA A 402 22.68 -32.42 8.15
N VAL A 403 22.19 -32.19 9.37
CA VAL A 403 21.88 -33.24 10.35
C VAL A 403 20.71 -34.12 9.87
N LEU A 404 19.63 -33.52 9.37
CA LEU A 404 18.48 -34.28 8.82
C LEU A 404 18.84 -35.05 7.55
N GLY A 405 19.62 -34.44 6.66
CA GLY A 405 20.13 -35.09 5.45
C GLY A 405 21.03 -36.28 5.77
N LEU A 406 21.97 -36.14 6.71
CA LEU A 406 22.85 -37.22 7.14
C LEU A 406 22.09 -38.34 7.89
N ALA A 407 21.10 -37.99 8.71
CA ALA A 407 20.27 -38.97 9.41
C ALA A 407 19.44 -39.83 8.44
N LEU A 408 18.83 -39.22 7.42
CA LEU A 408 18.03 -39.95 6.42
C LEU A 408 18.89 -40.69 5.40
N ALA A 409 20.06 -40.15 5.05
CA ALA A 409 21.04 -40.83 4.20
C ALA A 409 21.60 -42.10 4.87
N SER A 410 21.96 -42.01 6.15
CA SER A 410 22.46 -43.17 6.93
C SER A 410 21.38 -44.23 7.13
N LEU A 411 20.12 -43.84 7.37
CA LEU A 411 18.97 -44.74 7.41
C LEU A 411 18.73 -45.44 6.07
N GLY A 412 18.77 -44.71 4.94
CA GLY A 412 18.61 -45.29 3.60
C GLY A 412 19.73 -46.27 3.25
N ALA A 413 20.98 -45.93 3.58
CA ALA A 413 22.14 -46.77 3.32
C ALA A 413 22.12 -48.07 4.14
N THR A 414 21.71 -48.02 5.41
CA THR A 414 21.63 -49.21 6.27
C THR A 414 20.53 -50.16 5.80
N LEU A 415 19.35 -49.64 5.46
CA LEU A 415 18.21 -50.43 4.93
C LEU A 415 18.50 -51.12 3.59
N LEU A 416 19.26 -50.46 2.70
CA LEU A 416 19.51 -50.95 1.34
C LEU A 416 20.92 -51.55 1.15
N SER A 417 21.70 -51.65 2.24
CA SER A 417 22.99 -52.36 2.28
C SER A 417 22.94 -53.82 1.83
N PRO A 418 21.88 -54.63 2.10
CA PRO A 418 21.85 -56.03 1.69
C PRO A 418 21.68 -56.23 0.17
N LEU A 419 21.24 -55.20 -0.54
CA LEU A 419 20.97 -55.22 -1.98
C LEU A 419 22.11 -54.62 -2.82
N ASN A 420 23.25 -54.30 -2.19
CA ASN A 420 24.39 -53.63 -2.83
C ASN A 420 24.07 -52.24 -3.45
N LEU A 421 22.93 -51.66 -3.07
CA LEU A 421 22.45 -50.33 -3.51
C LEU A 421 22.68 -49.24 -2.45
N GLY A 422 23.37 -49.56 -1.36
CA GLY A 422 23.66 -48.65 -0.24
C GLY A 422 24.18 -47.27 -0.64
N PRO A 423 25.13 -47.13 -1.60
CA PRO A 423 25.63 -45.82 -2.03
C PRO A 423 24.58 -44.97 -2.75
N GLN A 424 23.73 -45.59 -3.57
CA GLN A 424 22.67 -44.91 -4.31
C GLN A 424 21.51 -44.53 -3.39
N ALA A 425 21.22 -45.38 -2.41
CA ALA A 425 20.26 -45.13 -1.35
C ALA A 425 20.68 -44.00 -0.39
N PHE A 426 21.97 -43.91 -0.07
CA PHE A 426 22.53 -42.81 0.72
C PHE A 426 22.34 -41.47 0.00
N ALA A 427 22.66 -41.43 -1.31
CA ALA A 427 22.47 -40.24 -2.14
C ALA A 427 21.00 -39.83 -2.26
N GLY A 428 20.09 -40.80 -2.49
CA GLY A 428 18.65 -40.54 -2.58
C GLY A 428 18.01 -40.13 -1.25
N GLY A 429 18.34 -40.80 -0.15
CA GLY A 429 17.85 -40.49 1.19
C GLY A 429 18.35 -39.14 1.72
N GLY A 430 19.62 -38.80 1.42
CA GLY A 430 20.19 -37.49 1.73
C GLY A 430 19.52 -36.35 0.97
N LEU A 431 19.17 -36.57 -0.31
CA LEU A 431 18.41 -35.63 -1.13
C LEU A 431 17.02 -35.34 -0.55
N VAL A 432 16.26 -36.39 -0.24
CA VAL A 432 14.91 -36.26 0.34
C VAL A 432 14.98 -35.61 1.72
N GLY A 433 15.95 -36.00 2.56
CA GLY A 433 16.15 -35.42 3.88
C GLY A 433 16.60 -33.97 3.88
N ALA A 434 17.46 -33.56 2.94
CA ALA A 434 17.86 -32.17 2.77
C ALA A 434 16.67 -31.30 2.31
N ILE A 435 15.84 -31.79 1.39
CA ILE A 435 14.65 -31.08 0.90
C ILE A 435 13.60 -30.93 2.02
N VAL A 436 13.34 -31.99 2.78
CA VAL A 436 12.38 -31.98 3.90
C VAL A 436 12.92 -31.14 5.08
N GLY A 437 14.21 -31.24 5.38
CA GLY A 437 14.85 -30.46 6.45
C GLY A 437 14.90 -28.96 6.16
N TRP A 438 15.15 -28.56 4.90
CA TRP A 438 15.01 -27.16 4.47
C TRP A 438 13.56 -26.69 4.44
N GLY A 439 12.60 -27.59 4.18
CA GLY A 439 11.17 -27.27 4.22
C GLY A 439 10.60 -27.09 5.63
N LEU A 440 11.17 -27.78 6.63
CA LEU A 440 10.77 -27.72 8.04
C LEU A 440 11.53 -26.66 8.86
N GLY A 441 12.73 -26.26 8.42
CA GLY A 441 13.54 -25.21 9.03
C GLY A 441 13.13 -23.81 8.56
N LEU A 442 11.94 -23.36 8.96
CA LEU A 442 11.49 -21.97 8.91
C LEU A 442 11.15 -21.45 10.31
#